data_AF-X0T7Z1-F1
#
_entry.id   AF-X0T7Z1-F1
#
_cell.length_a   1.000
_cell.length_b   1.000
_cell.length_c   1.000
_cell.angle_alpha   90.00
_cell.angle_beta   90.00
_cell.angle_gamma   90.00
#
_symmetry.space_group_name_H-M   'P 1'
#
loop_
_entity.id
_entity.type
_entity.pdbx_description
1 polymer ?
#
loop_
_entity_poly.entity_id
_entity_poly.type
_entity_poly.pdbx_seq_one_letter_code
_entity_poly.pdbx_strand_id
1 'polypeptide(L)' 'MMESLLREWDGETVIVRYDQPTGAWIFIAIHSTHLGPAQGGTRMKHYPDQEAALSDVLRLAAGMTYKFAVPGI' A
#
# COMPACT_ATOMS: atom_id res chain seq x y z
N MET A 1 -5.37 -15.14 3.04
CA MET A 1 -4.01 -15.46 2.54
C MET A 1 -3.59 -14.32 1.64
N MET A 2 -2.37 -13.81 1.79
CA MET A 2 -1.84 -12.64 1.06
C MET A 2 -2.20 -12.58 -0.43
N GLU A 3 -2.17 -13.70 -1.16
CA GLU A 3 -2.53 -13.75 -2.58
C GLU A 3 -3.99 -13.37 -2.88
N SER A 4 -4.95 -13.74 -2.01
CA SER A 4 -6.36 -13.42 -2.24
C SER A 4 -6.59 -11.91 -2.14
N LEU A 5 -5.99 -11.27 -1.13
CA LEU A 5 -6.04 -9.81 -0.98
C LEU A 5 -5.49 -9.09 -2.22
N LEU A 6 -4.39 -9.58 -2.78
CA LEU A 6 -3.79 -8.96 -3.97
C LEU A 6 -4.64 -9.16 -5.23
N ARG A 7 -5.30 -10.31 -5.38
CA ARG A 7 -6.15 -10.60 -6.54
C ARG A 7 -7.48 -9.85 -6.52
N GLU A 8 -8.00 -9.58 -5.34
CA GLU A 8 -9.27 -8.87 -5.15
C GLU A 8 -9.11 -7.35 -5.14
N TRP A 9 -7.88 -6.85 -4.90
CA TRP A 9 -7.60 -5.43 -4.86
C TRP A 9 -7.52 -4.82 -6.27
N ASP A 10 -8.13 -3.66 -6.44
CA ASP A 10 -8.29 -2.94 -7.71
C ASP A 10 -7.17 -1.94 -8.01
N GLY A 11 -6.13 -1.91 -7.18
CA GLY A 11 -4.97 -1.04 -7.36
C GLY A 11 -3.97 -1.50 -8.41
N GLU A 12 -3.16 -0.58 -8.90
CA GLU A 12 -2.20 -0.82 -9.99
C GLU A 12 -1.04 -1.74 -9.61
N THR A 13 -0.45 -1.59 -8.42
CA THR A 13 0.78 -2.32 -8.06
C THR A 13 1.00 -2.45 -6.56
N VAL A 14 1.54 -3.59 -6.13
CA VAL A 14 2.10 -3.78 -4.78
C VAL A 14 3.54 -4.26 -4.89
N ILE A 15 4.42 -3.62 -4.13
CA ILE A 15 5.82 -4.00 -3.96
C ILE A 15 5.99 -4.51 -2.53
N VAL A 16 6.50 -5.74 -2.41
CA VAL A 16 6.83 -6.35 -1.12
C VAL A 16 8.35 -6.51 -1.06
N ARG A 17 8.95 -6.00 0.01
CA ARG A 17 10.39 -6.13 0.27
C ARG A 17 10.61 -6.56 1.71
N TYR A 18 11.57 -7.44 1.91
CA TYR A 18 12.09 -7.79 3.22
C TYR A 18 13.52 -7.27 3.35
N ASP A 19 13.77 -6.49 4.39
CA ASP A 19 15.11 -5.98 4.70
C ASP A 19 15.79 -6.89 5.72
N GLN A 20 16.71 -7.73 5.25
CA GLN A 20 17.42 -8.72 6.08
C GLN A 20 18.16 -8.08 7.28
N PRO A 21 18.89 -6.96 7.14
CA PRO A 21 19.62 -6.37 8.26
C PRO A 21 18.74 -5.89 9.40
N THR A 22 17.55 -5.33 9.11
CA THR A 22 16.63 -4.83 10.14
C THR A 22 15.53 -5.83 10.52
N GLY A 23 15.35 -6.89 9.73
CA GLY A 23 14.22 -7.81 9.85
C GLY A 23 12.87 -7.19 9.48
N ALA A 24 12.87 -6.02 8.82
CA ALA A 24 11.65 -5.27 8.53
C ALA A 24 10.97 -5.77 7.26
N TRP A 25 9.65 -5.93 7.34
CA TRP A 25 8.78 -6.04 6.17
C TRP A 25 8.38 -4.65 5.68
N ILE A 26 8.49 -4.44 4.37
CA ILE A 26 8.17 -3.19 3.69
C ILE A 26 7.13 -3.52 2.62
N PHE A 27 5.99 -2.84 2.71
CA PHE A 27 4.93 -2.91 1.72
C PHE A 27 4.71 -1.52 1.14
N ILE A 28 4.73 -1.42 -0.19
CA ILE A 28 4.42 -0.19 -0.92
C ILE A 28 3.27 -0.53 -1.86
N ALA A 29 2.12 0.11 -1.68
CA ALA A 29 0.95 -0.09 -2.52
C ALA A 29 0.65 1.19 -3.31
N ILE A 30 0.46 1.04 -4.62
CA ILE A 30 0.10 2.10 -5.56
C ILE A 30 -1.29 1.76 -6.07
N HIS A 31 -2.29 2.56 -5.67
CA HIS A 31 -3.67 2.32 -6.06
C HIS A 31 -3.97 2.92 -7.45
N SER A 32 -3.63 4.19 -7.69
CA SER A 32 -3.75 4.78 -9.02
C SER A 32 -2.69 5.84 -9.29
N THR A 33 -2.26 5.94 -10.54
CA THR A 33 -1.39 6.99 -11.09
C THR A 33 -2.09 7.84 -12.17
N HIS A 34 -3.42 7.76 -12.27
CA HIS A 34 -4.19 8.42 -13.33
C HIS A 34 -4.02 9.95 -13.39
N LEU A 35 -4.01 10.63 -12.23
CA LEU A 35 -3.87 12.08 -12.13
C LEU A 35 -2.40 12.54 -12.01
N GLY A 36 -1.45 11.60 -12.02
CA GLY A 36 -0.03 11.89 -11.86
C GLY A 36 0.69 10.85 -10.99
N PRO A 37 1.94 11.15 -10.58
CA PRO A 37 2.71 10.27 -9.73
C PRO A 37 2.00 9.99 -8.39
N ALA A 38 2.00 8.72 -7.96
CA ALA A 38 1.40 8.35 -6.69
C ALA A 38 2.14 9.03 -5.51
N GLN A 39 1.36 9.64 -4.62
CA GLN A 39 1.87 10.29 -3.42
C GLN A 39 1.25 9.65 -2.16
N GLY A 40 2.06 9.49 -1.13
CA GLY A 40 1.65 8.85 0.12
C GLY A 40 2.66 9.05 1.23
N GLY A 41 2.23 8.88 2.47
CA GLY A 41 3.11 8.91 3.63
C GLY A 41 3.73 7.54 3.92
N THR A 42 4.89 7.53 4.57
CA THR A 42 5.51 6.32 5.12
C THR A 42 5.06 6.11 6.56
N ARG A 43 4.59 4.90 6.88
CA ARG A 43 4.19 4.50 8.24
C ARG A 43 5.03 3.33 8.70
N MET A 44 5.65 3.47 9.86
CA MET A 44 6.28 2.36 10.59
C MET A 44 5.39 2.01 11.80
N LYS A 45 4.88 0.78 11.83
CA LYS A 45 3.95 0.28 12.85
C LYS A 45 4.13 -1.22 13.03
N HIS A 46 3.97 -1.72 14.25
CA HIS A 46 3.87 -3.15 14.51
C HIS A 46 2.49 -3.69 14.11
N TYR A 47 2.49 -4.76 13.31
CA TYR A 47 1.30 -5.51 12.93
C TYR A 47 1.41 -6.94 13.47
N PRO A 48 0.28 -7.61 13.74
CA PRO A 48 0.30 -9.00 14.21
C PRO A 48 0.92 -9.96 13.18
N ASP A 49 0.74 -9.69 11.89
CA ASP A 49 1.26 -10.48 10.78
C ASP A 49 1.37 -9.64 9.48
N GLN A 50 1.92 -10.27 8.43
CA GLN A 50 2.08 -9.64 7.10
C GLN A 50 0.74 -9.37 6.42
N GLU A 51 -0.30 -10.16 6.69
CA GLU A 51 -1.62 -10.02 6.07
C GLU A 51 -2.33 -8.75 6.58
N ALA A 52 -2.23 -8.48 7.87
CA ALA A 52 -2.70 -7.25 8.51
C ALA A 52 -1.94 -6.02 8.01
N ALA A 53 -0.62 -6.13 7.84
CA ALA A 53 0.19 -5.05 7.26
C ALA A 53 -0.18 -4.77 5.80
N LEU A 54 -0.39 -5.83 5.00
CA LEU A 54 -0.82 -5.71 3.62
C LEU A 54 -2.21 -5.06 3.54
N SER A 55 -3.18 -5.59 4.27
CA SER A 55 -4.55 -5.05 4.30
C SER A 55 -4.58 -3.56 4.64
N ASP A 56 -3.77 -3.10 5.61
CA ASP A 56 -3.69 -1.67 5.94
C ASP A 56 -3.07 -0.85 4.80
N VAL A 57 -1.98 -1.30 4.17
CA VAL A 57 -1.35 -0.52 3.09
C VAL A 57 -2.25 -0.43 1.85
N LEU A 58 -2.98 -1.49 1.50
CA LEU A 58 -3.93 -1.49 0.38
C LEU A 58 -5.05 -0.46 0.61
N ARG A 59 -5.63 -0.47 1.82
CA ARG A 59 -6.68 0.47 2.23
C ARG A 59 -6.17 1.91 2.26
N LEU A 60 -4.96 2.14 2.75
CA LEU A 60 -4.36 3.47 2.79
C LEU A 60 -4.08 4.01 1.38
N ALA A 61 -3.53 3.19 0.48
CA ALA A 61 -3.25 3.58 -0.89
C ALA A 61 -4.53 4.03 -1.63
N ALA A 62 -5.62 3.26 -1.51
CA ALA A 62 -6.92 3.64 -2.05
C ALA A 62 -7.41 4.97 -1.46
N GLY A 63 -7.32 5.13 -0.14
CA GLY A 63 -7.68 6.39 0.54
C GLY A 63 -6.88 7.59 0.05
N MET A 64 -5.59 7.43 -0.25
CA MET A 64 -4.75 8.50 -0.77
C MET A 64 -5.15 8.91 -2.20
N THR A 65 -5.50 7.96 -3.06
CA THR A 65 -6.04 8.28 -4.40
C THR A 65 -7.26 9.18 -4.29
N TYR A 66 -8.26 8.81 -3.49
CA TYR A 66 -9.46 9.65 -3.35
C TYR A 66 -9.17 10.99 -2.68
N LYS A 67 -8.28 11.01 -1.68
CA LYS A 67 -7.89 12.25 -0.99
C LYS A 67 -7.24 13.26 -1.94
N PHE A 68 -6.41 12.81 -2.87
CA PHE A 68 -5.72 13.66 -3.84
C PHE A 68 -6.56 13.96 -5.08
N ALA A 69 -7.46 13.05 -5.47
CA ALA A 69 -8.41 13.29 -6.56
C ALA A 69 -9.36 14.47 -6.29
N VAL A 70 -9.76 14.73 -5.04
CA VAL A 70 -10.65 15.85 -4.68
C VAL A 70 -10.09 17.22 -5.08
N PRO A 71 -8.83 17.58 -4.72
CA PRO A 71 -8.18 18.79 -5.22
C PRO A 71 -7.66 18.67 -6.67
N GLY A 72 -7.78 17.51 -7.32
CA GLY A 72 -7.36 17.28 -8.70
C GLY A 72 -5.84 17.13 -8.87
N ILE A 73 -5.17 16.51 -7.90
CA ILE A 73 -3.72 16.24 -7.91
C ILE A 73 -3.40 14.76 -7.71
#